data_AF-A0A2G8RGB9-F1
#
_entry.id   AF-A0A2G8RGB9-F1
#
_cell.length_a   1.000
_cell.length_b   1.000
_cell.length_c   1.000
_cell.angle_alpha   90.00
_cell.angle_beta   90.00
_cell.angle_gamma   90.00
#
_symmetry.space_group_name_H-M   'P 1'
#
loop_
_entity.id
_entity.type
_entity.pdbx_description
1 polymer ?
#
loop_
_entity_poly.entity_id
_entity_poly.type
_entity_poly.pdbx_seq_one_letter_code
_entity_poly.pdbx_strand_id
1 'polypeptide(L)'
;MAVVSGKSNLIRDHFDITAVPPDPEVARGRLILSTGRVTNLTTDSNLSKYCIAEVPSKALVHEDTFFDVADWGFAQIVIGTETDTDALVDQTKATENIVTPFAVGDTSHLKRWWEVLGLAADPNGLLELWVHAEANATAAGTMDFRIAYIMP
;
A
#
# COMPACT_ATOMS: atom_id res chain seq x y z
N MET A 1 -9.41 -35.77 -3.85
CA MET A 1 -8.98 -34.42 -4.26
C MET A 1 -9.56 -34.13 -5.62
N ALA A 2 -10.26 -33.01 -5.80
CA ALA A 2 -10.64 -32.57 -7.14
C ALA A 2 -9.36 -32.15 -7.89
N VAL A 3 -9.11 -32.75 -9.06
CA VAL A 3 -8.08 -32.25 -9.96
C VAL A 3 -8.69 -31.05 -10.68
N VAL A 4 -8.18 -29.86 -10.37
CA VAL A 4 -8.61 -28.62 -11.01
C VAL A 4 -7.54 -28.20 -12.01
N SER A 5 -7.94 -28.08 -13.28
CA SER A 5 -7.10 -27.49 -14.33
C SER A 5 -7.61 -26.08 -14.59
N GLY A 6 -6.77 -25.08 -14.35
CA GLY A 6 -7.07 -23.66 -14.61
C GLY A 6 -6.12 -23.07 -15.65
N LYS A 7 -6.56 -22.03 -16.35
CA LYS A 7 -5.69 -21.23 -17.24
C LYS A 7 -5.13 -20.04 -16.43
N SER A 8 -3.87 -19.66 -16.70
CA SER A 8 -3.29 -18.43 -16.16
C SER A 8 -4.09 -17.22 -16.64
N ASN A 9 -4.22 -16.20 -15.77
CA ASN A 9 -4.83 -14.92 -16.11
C ASN A 9 -4.07 -14.13 -17.19
N LEU A 10 -2.87 -14.55 -17.61
CA LEU A 10 -2.13 -13.97 -18.73
C LEU A 10 -2.40 -14.69 -20.07
N ILE A 11 -2.88 -15.92 -20.01
CA ILE A 11 -3.06 -16.78 -21.19
C ILE A 11 -4.53 -16.74 -21.60
N ARG A 12 -4.82 -16.01 -22.69
CA ARG A 12 -6.11 -16.09 -23.36
C ARG A 12 -6.04 -17.08 -24.51
N ASP A 13 -6.98 -18.01 -24.54
CA ASP A 13 -7.26 -18.83 -25.71
C ASP A 13 -8.16 -18.04 -26.67
N HIS A 14 -7.65 -17.70 -27.84
CA HIS A 14 -8.37 -16.83 -28.78
C HIS A 14 -9.54 -17.56 -29.49
N PHE A 15 -9.60 -18.88 -29.40
CA PHE A 15 -10.68 -19.70 -29.96
C PHE A 15 -11.80 -19.97 -28.95
N ASP A 16 -11.60 -19.62 -27.67
CA ASP A 16 -12.59 -19.78 -26.62
C ASP A 16 -13.46 -18.53 -26.52
N ILE A 17 -14.71 -18.65 -26.99
CA ILE A 17 -15.70 -17.56 -26.98
C ILE A 17 -16.12 -17.11 -25.57
N THR A 18 -15.87 -17.96 -24.55
CA THR A 18 -16.17 -17.65 -23.15
C THR A 18 -14.98 -17.07 -22.39
N ALA A 19 -13.79 -17.03 -23.01
CA ALA A 19 -12.59 -16.48 -22.39
C ALA A 19 -12.68 -14.95 -22.30
N VAL A 20 -12.83 -14.45 -21.07
CA VAL A 20 -12.70 -13.03 -20.74
C VAL A 20 -11.22 -12.63 -20.88
N PRO A 21 -10.89 -11.60 -21.68
CA PRO A 21 -9.52 -11.11 -21.76
C PRO A 21 -9.02 -10.63 -20.39
N PRO A 22 -7.72 -10.76 -20.11
CA PRO A 22 -7.13 -10.21 -18.89
C PRO A 22 -7.44 -8.72 -18.81
N ASP A 23 -7.67 -8.21 -17.60
CA ASP A 23 -7.85 -6.76 -17.40
C ASP A 23 -6.63 -6.04 -18.02
N PRO A 24 -6.83 -5.09 -18.96
CA PRO A 24 -5.73 -4.35 -19.56
C PRO A 24 -4.86 -3.65 -18.52
N GLU A 25 -5.40 -3.27 -17.36
CA GLU A 25 -4.64 -2.70 -16.23
C GLU A 25 -3.60 -3.70 -15.70
N VAL A 26 -3.99 -4.97 -15.56
CA VAL A 26 -3.12 -6.07 -15.13
C VAL A 26 -2.13 -6.47 -16.23
N ALA A 27 -2.54 -6.38 -17.50
CA ALA A 27 -1.73 -6.85 -18.62
C ALA A 27 -0.75 -5.80 -19.18
N ARG A 28 -1.04 -4.50 -19.04
CA ARG A 28 -0.31 -3.39 -19.70
C ARG A 28 -0.27 -2.08 -18.89
N GLY A 29 -0.67 -2.10 -17.62
CA GLY A 29 -0.69 -0.88 -16.81
C GLY A 29 0.70 -0.25 -16.66
N ARG A 30 0.72 1.06 -16.40
CA ARG A 30 1.95 1.82 -16.17
C ARG A 30 2.30 1.82 -14.68
N LEU A 31 3.54 1.45 -14.36
CA LEU A 31 4.08 1.62 -13.02
C LEU A 31 4.31 3.10 -12.72
N ILE A 32 3.71 3.58 -11.64
CA ILE A 32 3.88 4.92 -11.09
C ILE A 32 4.51 4.79 -9.72
N LEU A 33 5.56 5.56 -9.50
CA LEU A 33 6.30 5.59 -8.24
C LEU A 33 6.20 7.00 -7.67
N SER A 34 5.61 7.11 -6.48
CA SER A 34 5.66 8.34 -5.68
C SER A 34 6.67 8.13 -4.55
N THR A 35 7.64 9.02 -4.42
CA THR A 35 8.65 8.97 -3.35
C THR A 35 8.65 10.25 -2.56
N GLY A 36 8.79 10.17 -1.25
CA GLY A 36 8.79 11.34 -0.39
C GLY A 36 9.45 11.08 0.96
N ARG A 37 9.43 12.11 1.81
CA ARG A 37 9.93 12.09 3.17
C ARG A 37 8.95 12.76 4.10
N VAL A 38 8.68 12.15 5.24
CA VAL A 38 8.03 12.79 6.39
C VAL A 38 9.07 13.08 7.45
N THR A 39 8.92 14.19 8.16
CA THR A 39 9.78 14.58 9.28
C THR A 39 8.95 14.85 10.52
N ASN A 40 9.36 14.31 11.67
CA ASN A 40 8.75 14.59 12.96
C ASN A 40 9.72 15.31 13.89
N LEU A 41 9.19 16.11 14.80
CA LEU A 41 9.92 16.77 15.88
C LEU A 41 9.79 15.96 17.19
N THR A 42 10.69 16.21 18.14
CA THR A 42 10.62 15.63 19.49
C THR A 42 9.38 16.07 20.28
N THR A 43 8.76 17.19 19.88
CA THR A 43 7.57 17.77 20.52
C THR A 43 6.26 17.26 19.94
N ASP A 44 6.32 16.43 18.89
CA ASP A 44 5.13 15.96 18.21
C ASP A 44 4.38 14.95 19.08
N SER A 45 3.07 15.15 19.21
CA SER A 45 2.22 14.40 20.11
C SER A 45 1.65 13.14 19.46
N ASN A 46 1.04 12.29 20.28
CA ASN A 46 0.21 11.14 19.89
C ASN A 46 -1.09 11.48 19.11
N LEU A 47 -1.28 12.74 18.71
CA LEU A 47 -2.38 13.15 17.83
C LEU A 47 -1.84 13.64 16.48
N SER A 48 -0.53 13.54 16.27
CA SER A 48 0.12 13.96 15.03
C SER A 48 -0.21 12.97 13.92
N LYS A 49 -0.55 13.51 12.74
CA LYS A 49 -0.81 12.74 11.53
C LYS A 49 -0.20 13.43 10.33
N TYR A 50 0.33 12.66 9.40
CA TYR A 50 1.06 13.17 8.23
C TYR A 50 0.51 12.51 6.96
N CYS A 51 -0.02 13.30 6.02
CA CYS A 51 -0.44 12.80 4.71
C CYS A 51 0.81 12.52 3.86
N ILE A 52 0.94 11.28 3.39
CA ILE A 52 2.12 10.81 2.65
C ILE A 52 1.88 10.69 1.16
N ALA A 53 0.66 10.31 0.75
CA ALA A 53 0.30 10.26 -0.65
C ALA A 53 -1.21 10.22 -0.87
N GLU A 54 -1.60 10.66 -2.05
CA GLU A 54 -2.92 10.45 -2.61
C GLU A 54 -2.79 9.45 -3.76
N VAL A 55 -3.47 8.32 -3.66
CA VAL A 55 -3.39 7.22 -4.63
C VAL A 55 -4.77 6.98 -5.23
N PRO A 56 -4.93 6.80 -6.54
CA PRO A 56 -6.22 6.46 -7.13
C PRO A 56 -6.77 5.16 -6.53
N SER A 57 -8.06 5.15 -6.16
CA SER A 57 -8.68 3.99 -5.54
C SER A 57 -8.61 2.74 -6.40
N LYS A 58 -8.71 2.91 -7.73
CA LYS A 58 -8.66 1.82 -8.72
C LYS A 58 -7.25 1.32 -9.04
N ALA A 59 -6.21 2.03 -8.61
CA ALA A 59 -4.85 1.61 -8.91
C ALA A 59 -4.54 0.27 -8.23
N LEU A 60 -3.74 -0.56 -8.89
CA LEU A 60 -3.26 -1.81 -8.34
C LEU A 60 -2.06 -1.55 -7.45
N VAL A 61 -1.99 -2.25 -6.32
CA VAL A 61 -0.82 -2.18 -5.44
C VAL A 61 0.39 -2.87 -6.08
N HIS A 62 1.59 -2.42 -5.72
CA HIS A 62 2.85 -2.99 -6.21
C HIS A 62 3.82 -3.23 -5.04
N GLU A 63 4.58 -4.31 -5.12
CA GLU A 63 5.56 -4.79 -4.13
C GLU A 63 6.70 -3.80 -3.84
N ASP A 64 6.99 -2.89 -4.76
CA ASP A 64 8.01 -1.84 -4.58
C ASP A 64 7.60 -0.75 -3.57
N THR A 65 6.42 -0.85 -2.96
CA THR A 65 5.99 0.05 -1.89
C THR A 65 6.77 -0.26 -0.62
N PHE A 66 7.46 0.74 -0.06
CA PHE A 66 8.22 0.59 1.17
C PHE A 66 8.25 1.88 2.01
N PHE A 67 8.54 1.69 3.30
CA PHE A 67 8.75 2.76 4.28
C PHE A 67 10.07 2.53 5.02
N ASP A 68 11.04 3.43 4.87
CA ASP A 68 12.28 3.44 5.64
C ASP A 68 12.03 4.18 6.94
N VAL A 69 12.02 3.40 8.02
CA VAL A 69 11.64 3.82 9.38
C VAL A 69 12.85 3.85 10.31
N ALA A 70 14.06 3.63 9.79
CA ALA A 70 15.30 3.57 10.58
C ALA A 70 15.46 4.82 11.48
N ASP A 71 15.16 5.99 10.92
CA ASP A 71 15.27 7.29 11.59
C ASP A 71 13.92 7.84 12.09
N TRP A 72 12.85 7.03 12.09
CA TRP A 72 11.53 7.51 12.52
C TRP A 72 11.49 7.78 14.03
N GLY A 73 10.96 8.93 14.46
CA GLY A 73 11.01 9.37 15.85
C GLY A 73 9.97 8.75 16.80
N PHE A 74 8.95 8.10 16.23
CA PHE A 74 7.94 7.35 16.95
C PHE A 74 8.32 5.87 17.10
N ALA A 75 7.87 5.24 18.17
CA ALA A 75 8.18 3.84 18.48
C ALA A 75 7.36 2.84 17.64
N GLN A 76 6.23 3.27 17.10
CA GLN A 76 5.34 2.48 16.25
C GLN A 76 5.22 3.11 14.87
N ILE A 77 4.89 2.28 13.90
CA ILE A 77 4.66 2.64 12.51
C ILE A 77 3.23 2.23 12.21
N VAL A 78 2.36 3.24 12.18
CA VAL A 78 0.92 3.06 11.96
C VAL A 78 0.55 3.86 10.72
N ILE A 79 0.17 3.14 9.67
CA ILE A 79 -0.12 3.70 8.35
C ILE A 79 -1.47 3.16 7.89
N GLY A 80 -2.31 4.07 7.43
CA GLY A 80 -3.66 3.74 6.97
C GLY A 80 -4.31 4.92 6.27
N THR A 81 -5.63 4.98 6.33
CA THR A 81 -6.40 6.14 5.90
C THR A 81 -6.52 7.15 7.03
N GLU A 82 -7.12 8.31 6.79
CA GLU A 82 -7.32 9.30 7.87
C GLU A 82 -8.19 8.75 9.02
N THR A 83 -9.19 7.93 8.69
CA THR A 83 -10.18 7.42 9.65
C THR A 83 -9.86 6.04 10.20
N ASP A 84 -9.12 5.25 9.43
CA ASP A 84 -8.73 3.87 9.75
C ASP A 84 -7.21 3.81 9.77
N THR A 85 -6.64 3.91 10.96
CA THR A 85 -5.23 4.28 11.17
C THR A 85 -4.26 3.14 10.89
N ASP A 86 -4.70 1.90 11.11
CA ASP A 86 -3.92 0.65 11.01
C ASP A 86 -4.26 -0.18 9.76
N ALA A 87 -5.03 0.39 8.82
CA ALA A 87 -5.51 -0.31 7.63
C ALA A 87 -4.42 -0.90 6.72
N LEU A 88 -3.20 -0.35 6.72
CA LEU A 88 -2.10 -0.82 5.86
C LEU A 88 -0.94 -1.44 6.66
N VAL A 89 -0.47 -0.75 7.69
CA VAL A 89 0.64 -1.19 8.55
C VAL A 89 0.31 -0.82 9.99
N ASP A 90 0.44 -1.79 10.88
CA ASP A 90 0.60 -1.56 12.32
C ASP A 90 1.68 -2.49 12.85
N GLN A 91 2.84 -1.90 13.17
CA GLN A 91 3.92 -2.62 13.83
C GLN A 91 4.83 -1.72 14.66
N THR A 92 5.55 -2.35 15.60
CA THR A 92 6.61 -1.68 16.37
C THR A 92 7.86 -1.51 15.51
N LYS A 93 8.51 -0.33 15.57
CA LYS A 93 9.74 0.01 14.82
C LYS A 93 10.90 -0.95 15.09
N ALA A 94 10.96 -1.55 16.27
CA ALA A 94 12.05 -2.45 16.67
C ALA A 94 12.17 -3.72 15.81
N THR A 95 11.18 -3.99 14.96
CA THR A 95 11.12 -5.20 14.13
C THR A 95 11.99 -5.08 12.88
N GLU A 96 11.91 -3.99 12.12
CA GLU A 96 12.59 -3.82 10.84
C GLU A 96 12.88 -2.34 10.53
N ASN A 97 13.99 -2.07 9.84
CA ASN A 97 14.34 -0.71 9.40
C ASN A 97 13.59 -0.29 8.11
N ILE A 98 13.17 -1.27 7.31
CA ILE A 98 12.41 -1.04 6.09
C ILE A 98 11.16 -1.89 6.16
N VAL A 99 10.00 -1.25 6.07
CA VAL A 99 8.70 -1.91 6.07
C VAL A 99 8.19 -2.04 4.65
N THR A 100 7.96 -3.27 4.21
CA THR A 100 7.34 -3.58 2.91
C THR A 100 5.97 -4.22 3.15
N PRO A 101 4.85 -3.46 3.06
CA PRO A 101 3.51 -3.99 3.31
C PRO A 101 3.08 -5.07 2.31
N PHE A 102 3.70 -5.12 1.13
CA PHE A 102 3.38 -6.07 0.08
C PHE A 102 4.61 -6.93 -0.25
N ALA A 103 4.52 -8.22 0.01
CA ALA A 103 5.53 -9.17 -0.42
C ALA A 103 5.29 -9.63 -1.87
N VAL A 104 6.37 -9.92 -2.60
CA VAL A 104 6.30 -10.47 -3.96
C VAL A 104 5.52 -11.79 -3.94
N GLY A 105 4.43 -11.87 -4.72
CA GLY A 105 3.59 -13.06 -4.81
C GLY A 105 2.63 -13.28 -3.64
N ASP A 106 2.46 -12.30 -2.75
CA ASP A 106 1.45 -12.36 -1.69
C ASP A 106 0.02 -12.26 -2.25
N THR A 107 -0.96 -12.61 -1.43
CA THR A 107 -2.40 -12.48 -1.65
C THR A 107 -2.85 -11.06 -2.00
N SER A 108 -2.03 -10.05 -1.72
CA SER A 108 -2.27 -8.65 -2.10
C SER A 108 -1.89 -8.33 -3.54
N HIS A 109 -1.17 -9.23 -4.22
CA HIS A 109 -0.82 -9.06 -5.63
C HIS A 109 -2.09 -8.99 -6.50
N LEU A 110 -2.15 -7.99 -7.38
CA LEU A 110 -3.31 -7.67 -8.23
C LEU A 110 -4.57 -7.16 -7.49
N LYS A 111 -4.47 -6.82 -6.21
CA LYS A 111 -5.55 -6.10 -5.51
C LYS A 111 -5.47 -4.60 -5.77
N ARG A 112 -6.61 -3.95 -5.73
CA ARG A 112 -6.72 -2.48 -5.77
C ARG A 112 -6.45 -1.90 -4.39
N TRP A 113 -6.00 -0.64 -4.34
CA TRP A 113 -5.72 0.05 -3.08
C TRP A 113 -6.92 0.05 -2.12
N TRP A 114 -8.14 0.25 -2.61
CA TRP A 114 -9.32 0.23 -1.75
C TRP A 114 -9.57 -1.15 -1.10
N GLU A 115 -9.24 -2.25 -1.79
CA GLU A 115 -9.40 -3.61 -1.28
C GLU A 115 -8.37 -3.93 -0.21
N VAL A 116 -7.14 -3.46 -0.41
CA VAL A 116 -6.05 -3.61 0.56
C VAL A 116 -6.34 -2.81 1.82
N LEU A 117 -6.84 -1.58 1.68
CA LEU A 117 -7.24 -0.74 2.81
C LEU A 117 -8.55 -1.18 3.47
N GLY A 118 -9.11 -2.34 3.11
CA GLY A 118 -10.29 -2.91 3.76
C GLY A 118 -11.60 -2.14 3.51
N LEU A 119 -11.65 -1.25 2.51
CA LEU A 119 -12.87 -0.51 2.19
C LEU A 119 -13.94 -1.47 1.64
N ALA A 120 -15.21 -1.23 2.01
CA ALA A 120 -16.31 -2.10 1.59
C ALA A 120 -16.63 -2.01 0.08
N ALA A 121 -16.29 -0.88 -0.55
CA ALA A 121 -16.49 -0.64 -1.98
C ALA A 121 -15.53 0.44 -2.49
N ASP A 122 -15.32 0.48 -3.81
CA ASP A 122 -14.50 1.50 -4.48
C ASP A 122 -15.13 2.90 -4.34
N PRO A 123 -14.45 3.86 -3.68
CA PRO A 123 -14.93 5.23 -3.54
C PRO A 123 -14.86 6.05 -4.83
N ASN A 124 -14.30 5.51 -5.92
CA ASN A 124 -14.15 6.18 -7.23
C ASN A 124 -13.44 7.54 -7.14
N GLY A 125 -12.31 7.59 -6.43
CA GLY A 125 -11.59 8.84 -6.19
C GLY A 125 -10.13 8.62 -5.84
N LEU A 126 -9.56 9.58 -5.11
CA LEU A 126 -8.24 9.45 -4.51
C LEU A 126 -8.40 8.93 -3.08
N LEU A 127 -7.53 8.01 -2.71
CA LEU A 127 -7.35 7.50 -1.35
C LEU A 127 -6.15 8.20 -0.75
N GLU A 128 -6.35 8.82 0.40
CA GLU A 128 -5.27 9.46 1.14
C GLU A 128 -4.65 8.45 2.09
N LEU A 129 -3.33 8.32 2.01
CA LEU A 129 -2.53 7.55 2.93
C LEU A 129 -1.91 8.47 3.97
N TRP A 130 -2.05 8.08 5.23
CA TRP A 130 -1.65 8.84 6.39
C TRP A 130 -0.77 8.00 7.31
N VAL A 131 0.25 8.63 7.87
CA VAL A 131 1.02 8.10 8.99
C VAL A 131 0.47 8.69 10.27
N HIS A 132 0.15 7.85 11.25
CA HIS A 132 -0.42 8.24 12.52
C HIS A 132 0.57 8.01 13.67
N ALA A 133 0.61 8.93 14.61
CA ALA A 133 1.34 8.77 15.85
C ALA A 133 0.41 8.20 16.93
N GLU A 134 0.67 6.98 17.42
CA GLU A 134 -0.10 6.43 18.56
C GLU A 134 0.44 6.87 19.93
N ALA A 135 1.69 7.31 19.96
CA ALA A 135 2.38 7.79 21.15
C ALA A 135 3.13 9.09 20.84
N ASN A 136 3.56 9.80 21.88
CA ASN A 136 4.40 10.99 21.71
C ASN A 136 5.75 10.58 21.10
N ALA A 137 6.32 11.46 20.28
CA ALA A 137 7.64 11.26 19.71
C ALA A 137 8.69 11.12 20.82
N THR A 138 9.53 10.10 20.73
CA THR A 138 10.66 9.91 21.66
C THR A 138 11.90 10.67 21.21
N ALA A 139 12.01 10.88 19.89
CA ALA A 139 13.07 11.61 19.22
C ALA A 139 12.51 12.37 18.00
N ALA A 140 13.25 13.36 17.51
CA ALA A 140 13.02 13.89 16.17
C ALA A 140 13.54 12.87 15.15
N GLY A 141 12.92 12.84 13.98
CA GLY A 141 13.18 11.78 13.03
C GLY A 141 12.62 12.02 11.65
N THR A 142 12.92 11.11 10.74
CA THR A 142 12.44 11.12 9.36
C THR A 142 12.04 9.74 8.90
N MET A 143 11.05 9.68 8.01
CA MET A 143 10.65 8.46 7.33
C MET A 143 10.65 8.71 5.82
N ASP A 144 11.58 8.08 5.11
CA ASP A 144 11.60 8.06 3.66
C ASP A 144 10.65 6.98 3.16
N PHE A 145 9.93 7.23 2.06
CA PHE A 145 8.96 6.28 1.56
C PHE A 145 8.89 6.25 0.04
N ARG A 146 8.42 5.12 -0.47
CA ARG A 146 8.00 4.92 -1.85
C ARG A 146 6.64 4.25 -1.85
N ILE A 147 5.73 4.80 -2.63
CA ILE A 147 4.43 4.20 -2.92
C ILE A 147 4.40 3.88 -4.41
N ALA A 148 4.35 2.58 -4.70
CA ALA A 148 4.37 2.04 -6.03
C ALA A 148 2.98 1.50 -6.37
N TYR A 149 2.46 1.89 -7.53
CA TYR A 149 1.16 1.43 -7.98
C TYR A 149 1.08 1.37 -9.51
N ILE A 150 0.23 0.50 -10.02
CA ILE A 150 -0.03 0.36 -11.46
C ILE A 150 -1.35 1.04 -11.79
N MET A 151 -1.34 1.92 -12.79
CA MET A 151 -2.51 2.65 -13.28
C MET A 151 -2.86 2.21 -14.73
N PRO A 152 -4.16 2.18 -15.12
CA PRO A 152 -4.60 2.08 -16.52
C PRO A 152 -3.96 3.10 -17.47
#